data_AF-A0A6L8XYD7-F1
#
_entry.id   AF-A0A6L8XYD7-F1
#
_cell.length_a   1.000
_cell.length_b   1.000
_cell.length_c   1.000
_cell.angle_alpha   90.00
_cell.angle_beta   90.00
_cell.angle_gamma   90.00
#
_symmetry.space_group_name_H-M   'P 1'
#
loop_
_entity.id
_entity.type
_entity.pdbx_description
1 polymer ?
#
loop_
_entity_poly.entity_id
_entity_poly.type
_entity_poly.pdbx_seq_one_letter_code
_entity_poly.pdbx_strand_id
1 'polypeptide(L)'
;MGVEDEWQVPNLTESVSVAEDGAVHITLTNLSLDKDYEIRTILTDYQVNEVKGEIVHGEMHEMNTFETPDQVRVKEFNEVEKTAEGIKFTIPKCSVLHLEVR
;
A
#
# COMPACT_ATOMS: atom_id res chain seq x y z
N MET A 1 -16.21 -7.01 -0.15
CA MET A 1 -17.14 -6.77 -1.27
C MET A 1 -18.52 -7.32 -0.88
N GLY A 2 -19.45 -6.47 -0.44
CA GLY A 2 -20.84 -6.87 -0.21
C GLY A 2 -21.55 -7.17 -1.54
N VAL A 3 -22.44 -8.16 -1.54
CA VAL A 3 -23.25 -8.52 -2.73
C VAL A 3 -24.43 -7.56 -2.96
N GLU A 4 -24.81 -6.80 -1.94
CA GLU A 4 -25.79 -5.72 -2.06
C GLU A 4 -25.03 -4.40 -2.20
N ASP A 5 -25.50 -3.53 -3.10
CA ASP A 5 -24.82 -2.26 -3.45
C ASP A 5 -24.55 -1.37 -2.22
N GLU A 6 -25.43 -1.44 -1.21
CA GLU A 6 -25.32 -0.67 0.04
C GLU A 6 -24.14 -1.12 0.93
N TRP A 7 -23.63 -2.34 0.75
CA TRP A 7 -22.52 -2.92 1.51
C TRP A 7 -21.23 -3.07 0.68
N GLN A 8 -21.18 -2.47 -0.50
CA GLN A 8 -19.95 -2.43 -1.28
C GLN A 8 -18.96 -1.45 -0.64
N VAL A 9 -17.73 -1.94 -0.48
CA VAL A 9 -16.59 -1.14 -0.04
C VAL A 9 -15.67 -0.95 -1.23
N PRO A 10 -14.99 0.20 -1.34
CA PRO A 10 -13.99 0.38 -2.39
C PRO A 10 -12.87 -0.64 -2.21
N ASN A 11 -12.37 -1.17 -3.32
CA ASN A 11 -11.28 -2.15 -3.28
C ASN A 11 -9.95 -1.51 -2.88
N LEU A 12 -9.78 -0.22 -3.16
CA LEU A 12 -8.62 0.56 -2.81
C LEU A 12 -9.05 1.79 -2.03
N THR A 13 -8.33 2.09 -0.95
CA THR A 13 -8.44 3.37 -0.24
C THR A 13 -7.06 3.97 -0.09
N GLU A 14 -6.90 5.21 -0.49
CA GLU A 14 -5.65 5.95 -0.43
C GLU A 14 -5.71 7.16 0.50
N SER A 15 -4.59 7.50 1.11
CA SER A 15 -4.37 8.77 1.78
C SER A 15 -2.95 9.27 1.53
N VAL A 16 -2.80 10.59 1.48
CA VAL A 16 -1.51 11.24 1.24
C VAL A 16 -1.33 12.39 2.22
N SER A 17 -0.14 12.49 2.80
CA SER A 17 0.27 13.59 3.66
C SER A 17 1.70 14.03 3.36
N VAL A 18 2.02 15.26 3.75
CA VAL A 18 3.37 15.82 3.64
C VAL A 18 3.87 16.07 5.04
N ALA A 19 5.02 15.49 5.39
CA ALA A 19 5.68 15.69 6.67
C ALA A 19 6.38 17.06 6.73
N GLU A 20 6.75 17.51 7.94
CA GLU A 20 7.44 18.79 8.13
C GLU A 20 8.81 18.85 7.41
N ASP A 21 9.45 17.70 7.21
CA ASP A 21 10.72 17.56 6.46
C ASP A 21 10.53 17.56 4.93
N GLY A 22 9.29 17.65 4.46
CA GLY A 22 8.91 17.64 3.05
C GLY A 22 8.69 16.25 2.45
N ALA A 23 8.89 15.16 3.21
CA ALA A 23 8.62 13.81 2.72
C ALA A 23 7.11 13.61 2.46
N VAL A 24 6.79 12.97 1.34
CA VAL A 24 5.42 12.61 0.99
C VAL A 24 5.13 11.20 1.49
N HIS A 25 4.17 11.06 2.39
CA HIS A 25 3.69 9.77 2.85
C HIS A 25 2.43 9.39 2.08
N ILE A 26 2.43 8.20 1.48
CA ILE A 26 1.31 7.62 0.75
C ILE A 26 0.91 6.33 1.46
N THR A 27 -0.32 6.24 1.93
CA THR A 27 -0.86 5.00 2.51
C THR A 27 -1.96 4.46 1.60
N LEU A 28 -1.88 3.19 1.24
CA LEU A 28 -2.89 2.51 0.44
C LEU A 28 -3.34 1.23 1.14
N THR A 29 -4.64 0.95 1.08
CA THR A 29 -5.21 -0.32 1.54
C THR A 29 -5.86 -1.03 0.36
N ASN A 30 -5.51 -2.30 0.13
CA ASN A 30 -6.19 -3.16 -0.84
C ASN A 30 -7.11 -4.15 -0.09
N LEU A 31 -8.41 -3.90 -0.18
CA LEU A 31 -9.48 -4.71 0.43
C LEU A 31 -9.92 -5.90 -0.42
N SER A 32 -9.33 -6.07 -1.61
CA SER A 32 -9.61 -7.23 -2.46
C SER A 32 -9.11 -8.52 -1.81
N LEU A 33 -9.90 -9.59 -1.93
CA LEU A 33 -9.53 -10.93 -1.44
C LEU A 33 -8.71 -11.73 -2.46
N ASP A 34 -8.78 -11.34 -3.73
CA ASP A 34 -8.35 -12.16 -4.86
C ASP A 34 -7.53 -11.39 -5.90
N LYS A 35 -7.50 -10.05 -5.85
CA LYS A 35 -6.86 -9.21 -6.86
C LYS A 35 -5.80 -8.29 -6.30
N ASP A 36 -4.65 -8.35 -6.94
CA ASP A 36 -3.61 -7.34 -6.84
C ASP A 36 -3.96 -6.20 -7.82
N TYR A 37 -3.49 -4.99 -7.53
CA TYR A 37 -3.72 -3.83 -8.39
C TYR A 37 -2.40 -3.17 -8.77
N GLU A 38 -2.23 -2.89 -10.06
CA GLU A 38 -1.15 -2.03 -10.53
C GLU A 38 -1.53 -0.57 -10.26
N ILE A 39 -0.69 0.15 -9.53
CA ILE A 39 -0.88 1.55 -9.17
C ILE A 39 0.16 2.39 -9.91
N ARG A 40 -0.31 3.46 -10.55
CA ARG A 40 0.53 4.52 -11.09
C ARG A 40 0.23 5.80 -10.32
N THR A 41 1.25 6.31 -9.63
CA THR A 41 1.17 7.57 -8.89
C THR A 41 1.92 8.64 -9.65
N ILE A 42 1.22 9.72 -9.96
CA ILE A 42 1.80 10.92 -10.59
C ILE A 42 2.10 11.93 -9.48
N LEU A 43 3.31 12.47 -9.47
CA LEU A 43 3.78 13.46 -8.50
C LEU A 43 4.09 14.75 -9.27
N THR A 44 3.17 15.72 -9.25
CA THR A 44 3.22 16.91 -10.12
C THR A 44 4.24 17.96 -9.70
N ASP A 45 4.65 17.98 -8.43
CA ASP A 45 5.54 19.01 -7.86
C ASP A 45 6.72 18.43 -7.04
N TYR A 46 6.94 17.11 -7.14
CA TYR A 46 7.98 16.40 -6.40
C TYR A 46 8.87 15.60 -7.34
N GLN A 47 10.18 15.67 -7.13
CA GLN A 47 11.14 14.77 -7.75
C GLN A 47 11.37 13.56 -6.84
N VAL A 48 11.30 12.35 -7.42
CA VAL A 48 11.45 11.09 -6.67
C VAL A 48 12.94 10.71 -6.54
N ASN A 49 13.58 11.17 -5.47
CA ASN A 49 14.96 10.85 -5.13
C ASN A 49 15.08 9.51 -4.40
N GLU A 50 14.16 9.21 -3.50
CA GLU A 50 14.16 7.97 -2.71
C GLU A 50 12.72 7.52 -2.45
N VAL A 51 12.50 6.20 -2.43
CA VAL A 51 11.24 5.61 -1.99
C VAL A 51 11.56 4.54 -0.96
N LYS A 52 10.94 4.63 0.21
CA LYS A 52 10.96 3.58 1.23
C LYS A 52 9.54 3.05 1.40
N GLY A 53 9.40 1.73 1.35
CA GLY A 53 8.09 1.10 1.48
C GLY A 53 8.04 0.12 2.64
N GLU A 54 6.88 0.06 3.28
CA GLU A 54 6.55 -0.92 4.30
C GLU A 54 5.16 -1.49 4.02
N ILE A 55 5.03 -2.81 4.12
CA ILE A 55 3.78 -3.50 3.80
C ILE A 55 3.42 -4.54 4.87
N VAL A 56 2.13 -4.64 5.17
CA VAL A 56 1.53 -5.82 5.81
C VAL A 56 0.60 -6.45 4.80
N HIS A 57 0.83 -7.71 4.45
CA HIS A 57 -0.06 -8.47 3.56
C HIS A 57 0.01 -9.97 3.88
N GLY A 58 -1.03 -10.70 3.50
CA GLY A 58 -1.17 -12.13 3.78
C GLY A 58 -2.46 -12.71 3.22
N GLU A 59 -2.77 -13.96 3.58
CA GLU A 59 -4.13 -14.49 3.42
C GLU A 59 -5.07 -13.85 4.45
N MET A 60 -6.35 -13.66 4.12
CA MET A 60 -7.31 -12.87 4.92
C MET A 60 -7.50 -13.41 6.35
N HIS A 61 -7.27 -14.71 6.59
CA HIS A 61 -7.43 -15.34 7.89
C HIS A 61 -6.10 -15.51 8.63
N GLU A 62 -4.97 -15.09 8.06
CA GLU A 62 -3.69 -15.13 8.78
C GLU A 62 -3.75 -14.22 10.01
N MET A 63 -3.19 -14.71 11.11
CA MET A 63 -3.18 -14.02 12.40
C MET A 63 -1.98 -14.46 13.22
N ASN A 64 -1.58 -13.63 14.18
CA ASN A 64 -0.54 -13.99 15.13
C ASN A 64 -1.15 -14.80 16.27
N THR A 65 -0.52 -15.92 16.61
CA THR A 65 -0.87 -16.80 17.74
C THR A 65 0.28 -16.87 18.74
N PHE A 66 0.08 -17.49 19.91
CA PHE A 66 1.19 -17.68 20.86
C PHE A 66 2.28 -18.59 20.28
N GLU A 67 1.89 -19.57 19.46
CA GLU A 67 2.79 -20.51 18.81
C GLU A 67 3.46 -19.91 17.56
N THR A 68 2.76 -19.03 16.85
CA THR A 68 3.25 -18.34 15.64
C THR A 68 3.02 -16.82 15.77
N PRO A 69 3.85 -16.11 16.55
CA PRO A 69 3.60 -14.70 16.90
C PRO A 69 3.89 -13.71 15.77
N ASP A 70 4.60 -14.12 14.72
CA ASP A 70 5.14 -13.22 13.69
C ASP A 70 4.64 -13.53 12.27
N GLN A 71 3.46 -14.14 12.13
CA GLN A 71 2.88 -14.50 10.82
C GLN A 71 2.47 -13.25 10.02
N VAL A 72 1.70 -12.35 10.65
CA VAL A 72 1.29 -11.05 10.11
C VAL A 72 2.13 -9.96 10.75
N ARG A 73 3.06 -9.40 9.98
CA ARG A 73 4.00 -8.37 10.42
C ARG A 73 4.34 -7.43 9.28
N VAL A 74 4.88 -6.27 9.65
CA VAL A 74 5.44 -5.31 8.69
C VAL A 74 6.67 -5.93 8.02
N LYS A 75 6.75 -5.79 6.71
CA LYS A 75 7.88 -6.17 5.87
C LYS A 75 8.28 -4.97 5.02
N GLU A 76 9.56 -4.91 4.69
CA GLU A 76 10.05 -3.92 3.73
C GLU A 76 9.43 -4.18 2.35
N PHE A 77 9.04 -3.11 1.66
CA PHE A 77 8.48 -3.14 0.31
C PHE A 77 9.37 -2.33 -0.64
N ASN A 78 10.13 -3.04 -1.45
CA ASN A 78 11.11 -2.45 -2.38
C ASN A 78 10.68 -2.57 -3.86
N GLU A 79 9.47 -3.03 -4.12
CA GLU A 79 8.93 -3.29 -5.46
C GLU A 79 8.30 -2.04 -6.09
N VAL A 80 9.03 -0.91 -6.01
CA VAL A 80 8.61 0.38 -6.56
C VAL A 80 9.51 0.78 -7.73
N GLU A 81 8.90 0.93 -8.90
CA GLU A 81 9.55 1.48 -10.09
C GLU A 81 9.38 3.00 -10.11
N LYS A 82 10.48 3.73 -10.28
CA LYS A 82 10.43 5.17 -10.57
C LYS A 82 10.16 5.39 -12.05
N THR A 83 9.24 6.31 -12.34
CA THR A 83 8.88 6.70 -13.69
C THR A 83 9.23 8.16 -13.93
N ALA A 84 9.07 8.65 -15.16
CA ALA A 84 9.31 10.06 -15.48
C ALA A 84 8.38 11.03 -14.72
N GLU A 85 7.20 10.55 -14.30
CA GLU A 85 6.14 11.37 -13.70
C GLU A 85 5.89 11.05 -12.21
N GLY A 86 6.60 10.09 -11.63
CA GLY A 86 6.35 9.63 -10.25
C GLY A 86 6.77 8.18 -10.04
N ILE A 87 5.86 7.35 -9.54
CA ILE A 87 6.14 5.95 -9.18
C ILE A 87 5.07 4.97 -9.70
N LYS A 88 5.49 3.72 -9.86
CA LYS A 88 4.64 2.60 -10.27
C LYS A 88 4.95 1.38 -9.39
N PHE A 89 3.92 0.69 -8.93
CA PHE A 89 4.07 -0.53 -8.12
C PHE A 89 2.81 -1.38 -8.21
N THR A 90 2.89 -2.63 -7.77
CA THR A 90 1.71 -3.50 -7.61
C THR A 90 1.41 -3.65 -6.13
N ILE A 91 0.20 -3.28 -5.70
CA ILE A 91 -0.26 -3.52 -4.34
C ILE A 91 -0.95 -4.89 -4.27
N PRO A 92 -0.44 -5.84 -3.46
CA PRO A 92 -1.05 -7.16 -3.35
C PRO A 92 -2.43 -7.07 -2.70
N LYS A 93 -3.28 -8.06 -2.95
CA LYS A 93 -4.53 -8.27 -2.23
C LYS A 93 -4.32 -8.37 -0.71
N CYS A 94 -5.37 -8.11 0.07
CA CYS A 94 -5.35 -8.17 1.53
C CYS A 94 -4.14 -7.44 2.14
N SER A 95 -3.95 -6.17 1.78
CA SER A 95 -2.73 -5.45 2.15
C SER A 95 -2.97 -4.03 2.63
N VAL A 96 -2.06 -3.57 3.48
CA VAL A 96 -1.84 -2.17 3.84
C VAL A 96 -0.40 -1.83 3.47
N LEU A 97 -0.22 -0.85 2.60
CA LEU A 97 1.06 -0.36 2.11
C LEU A 97 1.27 1.08 2.54
N HIS A 98 2.44 1.38 3.06
CA HIS A 98 2.93 2.74 3.30
C HIS A 98 4.18 2.97 2.46
N LEU A 99 4.21 4.12 1.78
CA LEU A 99 5.37 4.61 1.03
C LEU A 99 5.76 6.00 1.55
N GLU A 100 7.03 6.17 1.87
CA GLU A 100 7.65 7.47 2.08
C GLU A 100 8.46 7.82 0.83
N VAL A 101 8.13 8.96 0.21
CA VAL A 101 8.77 9.47 -1.00
C VAL A 101 9.49 10.78 -0.69
N ARG A 102 10.78 10.85 -1.05
CA ARG A 102 11.62 12.05 -0.96
C ARG A 102 12.25 12.38 -2.31
#